data_AF-A0A5J4UV75-F1
#
_entry.id   AF-A0A5J4UV75-F1
#
_cell.length_a   1.000
_cell.length_b   1.000
_cell.length_c   1.000
_cell.angle_alpha   90.00
_cell.angle_beta   90.00
_cell.angle_gamma   90.00
#
_symmetry.space_group_name_H-M   'P 1'
#
loop_
_entity.id
_entity.type
_entity.pdbx_description
1 polymer ?
#
loop_
_entity_poly.entity_id
_entity_poly.type
_entity_poly.pdbx_seq_one_letter_code
_entity_poly.pdbx_strand_id
1 'polypeptide(L)'
;MSIFTQCESTQGNGGAIFVSLDIIQFGGVFIEGYPDSLTKFSQCSASQLGGAFYLDLANGSEGSFNLSGASYQDTSTLNSNSAQYGKSLFINAQGDLKLAVPVGQGIKIGAGEDSYEYANLDNLMG
;
A
#
# COMPACT_ATOMS: atom_id res chain seq x y z
N MET A 1 1.54 -8.80 -18.15
CA MET A 1 1.41 -9.08 -16.71
C MET A 1 2.81 -9.08 -16.12
N SER A 2 3.07 -8.18 -15.19
CA SER A 2 4.35 -8.11 -14.47
C SER A 2 4.21 -8.80 -13.11
N ILE A 3 5.27 -9.45 -12.66
CA ILE A 3 5.30 -10.16 -11.38
C ILE A 3 6.57 -9.74 -10.64
N PHE A 4 6.39 -9.28 -9.41
CA PHE A 4 7.44 -8.94 -8.47
C PHE A 4 7.38 -9.92 -7.32
N THR A 5 8.48 -10.65 -7.10
CA THR A 5 8.58 -11.65 -6.04
C THR A 5 9.85 -11.47 -5.24
N GLN A 6 9.79 -11.68 -3.92
CA GLN A 6 10.96 -11.63 -3.04
C GLN A 6 11.72 -10.30 -3.08
N CYS A 7 11.02 -9.21 -3.39
CA CYS A 7 11.60 -7.87 -3.30
C CYS A 7 11.74 -7.50 -1.83
N GLU A 8 12.93 -7.07 -1.40
CA GLU A 8 13.24 -6.87 0.00
C GLU A 8 13.86 -5.50 0.27
N SER A 9 13.36 -4.84 1.32
CA SER A 9 14.00 -3.71 1.98
C SER A 9 14.48 -4.14 3.37
N THR A 10 15.78 -4.44 3.48
CA THR A 10 16.38 -4.94 4.74
C THR A 10 16.47 -3.87 5.83
N GLN A 11 16.49 -2.59 5.45
CA GLN A 11 16.56 -1.44 6.37
C GLN A 11 15.66 -0.31 5.90
N GLY A 12 14.34 -0.53 5.91
CA GLY A 12 13.39 0.51 5.54
C GLY A 12 12.00 0.01 5.18
N ASN A 13 11.30 0.85 4.42
CA ASN A 13 9.91 0.64 4.01
C ASN A 13 9.84 0.19 2.54
N GLY A 14 8.73 -0.43 2.15
CA GLY A 14 8.44 -0.74 0.74
C GLY A 14 9.40 -1.77 0.14
N GLY A 15 9.14 -3.07 0.34
CA GLY A 15 10.05 -4.12 -0.15
C GLY A 15 10.20 -4.15 -1.66
N ALA A 16 9.14 -3.82 -2.40
CA ALA A 16 9.20 -3.64 -3.85
C ALA A 16 9.25 -2.16 -4.24
N ILE A 17 8.38 -1.34 -3.64
CA ILE A 17 8.16 0.04 -4.05
C ILE A 17 8.11 0.95 -2.82
N PHE A 18 9.02 1.93 -2.79
CA PHE A 18 9.03 3.06 -1.88
C PHE A 18 8.71 4.33 -2.66
N VAL A 19 7.78 5.14 -2.16
CA VAL A 19 7.36 6.39 -2.79
C VAL A 19 7.33 7.48 -1.74
N SER A 20 7.86 8.66 -2.09
CA SER A 20 7.70 9.90 -1.33
C SER A 20 7.22 10.99 -2.28
N LEU A 21 6.03 11.53 -2.03
CA LEU A 21 5.43 12.64 -2.77
C LEU A 21 5.37 13.87 -1.87
N ASP A 22 6.50 14.57 -1.75
CA ASP A 22 6.69 15.67 -0.78
C ASP A 22 6.02 16.98 -1.22
N ILE A 23 5.97 17.22 -2.53
CA ILE A 23 5.27 18.32 -3.18
C ILE A 23 5.01 17.92 -4.63
N ILE A 24 3.78 18.04 -5.12
CA ILE A 24 3.54 17.85 -6.55
C ILE A 24 2.57 18.89 -7.10
N GLN A 25 3.13 19.77 -7.91
CA GLN A 25 2.37 20.39 -9.00
C GLN A 25 2.18 19.40 -10.17
N PHE A 26 3.08 18.40 -10.34
CA PHE A 26 3.01 17.40 -11.41
C PHE A 26 3.76 16.10 -11.03
N GLY A 27 3.06 14.96 -10.97
CA GLY A 27 3.67 13.64 -10.74
C GLY A 27 2.74 12.70 -9.97
N GLY A 28 3.07 11.41 -9.94
CA GLY A 28 2.31 10.41 -9.19
C GLY A 28 2.76 8.97 -9.46
N VAL A 29 2.17 8.02 -8.74
CA VAL A 29 2.48 6.59 -8.88
C VAL A 29 1.27 5.84 -9.36
N PHE A 30 1.36 5.31 -10.57
CA PHE A 30 0.25 4.65 -11.27
C PHE A 30 0.67 3.23 -11.64
N ILE A 31 0.05 2.26 -10.98
CA ILE A 31 0.05 0.86 -11.37
C ILE A 31 -1.35 0.55 -11.84
N GLU A 32 -1.51 0.56 -13.15
CA GLU A 32 -2.78 0.37 -13.84
C GLU A 32 -2.77 -0.96 -14.56
N GLY A 33 -3.95 -1.56 -14.70
CA GLY A 33 -4.10 -2.86 -15.32
C GLY A 33 -5.56 -3.24 -15.47
N TYR A 34 -5.83 -4.20 -16.35
CA TYR A 34 -7.15 -4.79 -16.50
C TYR A 34 -7.33 -5.92 -15.47
N PRO A 35 -8.58 -6.27 -15.10
CA PRO A 35 -8.86 -7.29 -14.09
C PRO A 35 -8.12 -8.63 -14.30
N ASP A 36 -7.93 -9.04 -15.56
CA ASP A 36 -7.26 -10.30 -15.91
C ASP A 36 -5.73 -10.17 -16.08
N SER A 37 -5.16 -8.99 -15.84
CA SER A 37 -3.74 -8.70 -16.11
C SER A 37 -3.05 -7.89 -15.01
N LEU A 38 -3.57 -7.92 -13.78
CA LEU A 38 -3.01 -7.18 -12.65
C LEU A 38 -1.54 -7.53 -12.41
N THR A 39 -0.74 -6.53 -12.04
CA THR A 39 0.64 -6.70 -11.63
C THR A 39 0.67 -7.35 -10.26
N LYS A 40 1.38 -8.48 -10.13
CA LYS A 40 1.38 -9.29 -8.91
C LYS A 40 2.59 -8.97 -8.03
N PHE A 41 2.35 -8.84 -6.72
CA PHE A 41 3.36 -8.67 -5.68
C PHE A 41 3.19 -9.74 -4.61
N SER A 42 4.20 -10.59 -4.46
CA SER A 42 4.19 -11.72 -3.51
C SER A 42 5.56 -11.92 -2.87
N GLN A 43 5.60 -12.39 -1.62
CA GLN A 43 6.85 -12.57 -0.86
C GLN A 43 7.71 -11.30 -0.75
N CYS A 44 7.16 -10.11 -0.97
CA CYS A 44 7.91 -8.88 -0.78
C CYS A 44 8.01 -8.56 0.72
N SER A 45 9.17 -8.14 1.19
CA SER A 45 9.42 -7.86 2.60
C SER A 45 10.03 -6.48 2.85
N ALA A 46 9.64 -5.84 3.94
CA ALA A 46 10.28 -4.63 4.45
C ALA A 46 10.53 -4.79 5.95
N SER A 47 11.65 -4.26 6.46
CA SER A 47 11.92 -4.33 7.90
C SER A 47 11.06 -3.40 8.73
N GLN A 48 10.43 -2.38 8.11
CA GLN A 48 9.61 -1.38 8.79
C GLN A 48 8.17 -1.37 8.27
N LEU A 49 7.85 -0.57 7.25
CA LEU A 49 6.47 -0.34 6.80
C LEU A 49 6.24 -0.86 5.39
N GLY A 50 5.09 -1.50 5.15
CA GLY A 50 4.62 -1.84 3.81
C GLY A 50 5.52 -2.82 3.07
N GLY A 51 5.29 -4.11 3.25
CA GLY A 51 6.16 -5.19 2.78
C GLY A 51 6.32 -5.22 1.27
N ALA A 52 5.29 -4.87 0.50
CA ALA A 52 5.47 -4.59 -0.93
C ALA A 52 5.59 -3.09 -1.18
N PHE A 53 4.67 -2.29 -0.62
CA PHE A 53 4.53 -0.87 -0.95
C PHE A 53 4.53 0.00 0.29
N TYR A 54 5.31 1.08 0.22
CA TYR A 54 5.20 2.21 1.14
C TYR A 54 4.99 3.49 0.34
N LEU A 55 3.95 4.25 0.70
CA LEU A 55 3.68 5.57 0.15
C LEU A 55 3.75 6.62 1.26
N ASP A 56 4.64 7.60 1.12
CA ASP A 56 4.62 8.84 1.89
C ASP A 56 3.99 9.93 1.02
N LEU A 57 2.86 10.46 1.47
CA LEU A 57 2.05 11.42 0.73
C LEU A 57 1.95 12.70 1.54
N ALA A 58 2.60 13.77 1.08
CA ALA A 58 2.43 15.08 1.67
C ALA A 58 1.00 15.61 1.46
N ASN A 59 0.60 16.59 2.28
CA ASN A 59 -0.71 17.21 2.18
C ASN A 59 -0.95 17.79 0.77
N GLY A 60 -2.03 17.36 0.12
CA GLY A 60 -2.42 17.74 -1.24
C GLY A 60 -1.95 16.78 -2.33
N SER A 61 -1.19 15.73 -1.98
CA SER A 61 -0.71 14.69 -2.92
C SER A 61 -1.55 13.41 -2.91
N GLU A 62 -2.61 13.36 -2.10
CA GLU A 62 -3.37 12.15 -1.82
C GLU A 62 -4.08 11.59 -3.05
N GLY A 63 -4.41 12.43 -4.03
CA GLY A 63 -5.00 12.03 -5.32
C GLY A 63 -3.98 11.60 -6.38
N SER A 64 -2.69 11.61 -6.08
CA SER A 64 -1.61 11.42 -7.05
C SER A 64 -1.09 9.99 -7.11
N PHE A 65 -1.93 9.01 -6.80
CA PHE A 65 -1.60 7.62 -7.01
C PHE A 65 -2.81 6.79 -7.45
N ASN A 66 -2.54 5.73 -8.20
CA ASN A 66 -3.52 4.72 -8.60
C ASN A 66 -2.87 3.35 -8.49
N LEU A 67 -3.40 2.49 -7.62
CA LEU A 67 -2.91 1.12 -7.44
C LEU A 67 -3.95 0.06 -7.86
N SER A 68 -4.98 0.45 -8.64
CA SER A 68 -6.04 -0.45 -9.11
C SER A 68 -5.53 -1.63 -9.95
N GLY A 69 -4.37 -1.46 -10.61
CA GLY A 69 -3.69 -2.50 -11.37
C GLY A 69 -2.81 -3.42 -10.52
N ALA A 70 -2.75 -3.26 -9.20
CA ALA A 70 -1.90 -4.06 -8.31
C ALA A 70 -2.68 -5.17 -7.61
N SER A 71 -2.13 -6.38 -7.64
CA SER A 71 -2.62 -7.55 -6.91
C SER A 71 -1.60 -7.95 -5.84
N TYR A 72 -2.05 -8.04 -4.60
CA TYR A 72 -1.19 -8.39 -3.46
C TYR A 72 -1.48 -9.80 -2.98
N GLN A 73 -0.44 -10.59 -2.79
CA GLN A 73 -0.56 -11.89 -2.15
C GLN A 73 -0.61 -11.70 -0.63
N ASP A 74 -1.81 -11.55 -0.06
CA ASP A 74 -2.04 -11.54 1.38
C ASP A 74 -2.71 -12.86 1.78
N THR A 75 -1.89 -13.82 2.22
CA THR A 75 -2.36 -15.13 2.71
C THR A 75 -1.72 -15.37 4.07
N SER A 76 -2.30 -16.22 4.92
CA SER A 76 -1.67 -16.64 6.18
C SER A 76 -0.51 -17.64 5.97
N THR A 77 0.15 -17.64 4.80
CA THR A 77 1.16 -18.63 4.41
C THR A 77 2.49 -17.96 4.06
N LEU A 78 3.57 -18.74 3.96
CA LEU A 78 4.95 -18.32 3.66
C LEU A 78 5.13 -17.48 2.38
N ASN A 79 4.08 -17.34 1.56
CA ASN A 79 4.11 -16.58 0.32
C ASN A 79 3.58 -15.14 0.44
N SER A 80 3.23 -14.69 1.65
CA SER A 80 2.70 -13.35 1.88
C SER A 80 3.76 -12.27 1.82
N ASN A 81 3.35 -11.07 1.44
CA ASN A 81 4.16 -9.89 1.71
C ASN A 81 4.19 -9.62 3.23
N SER A 82 5.30 -9.09 3.73
CA SER A 82 5.50 -8.92 5.18
C SER A 82 6.24 -7.63 5.52
N ALA A 83 5.81 -6.96 6.58
CA ALA A 83 6.51 -5.84 7.19
C ALA A 83 6.18 -5.78 8.68
N GLN A 84 6.92 -4.97 9.44
CA GLN A 84 6.58 -4.70 10.84
C GLN A 84 5.16 -4.12 10.95
N TYR A 85 4.79 -3.21 10.04
CA TYR A 85 3.42 -2.68 9.92
C TYR A 85 2.96 -2.57 8.46
N GLY A 86 1.64 -2.68 8.22
CA GLY A 86 1.03 -2.47 6.90
C GLY A 86 1.15 -3.64 5.91
N LYS A 87 1.62 -4.83 6.33
CA LYS A 87 1.71 -6.07 5.51
C LYS A 87 2.13 -5.85 4.05
N SER A 88 1.20 -5.74 3.11
CA SER A 88 1.50 -5.51 1.70
C SER A 88 1.63 -4.03 1.33
N LEU A 89 0.85 -3.15 1.96
CA LEU A 89 0.78 -1.72 1.62
C LEU A 89 0.62 -0.88 2.88
N PHE A 90 1.53 0.07 3.07
CA PHE A 90 1.40 1.13 4.05
C PHE A 90 1.31 2.48 3.35
N ILE A 91 0.36 3.33 3.77
CA ILE A 91 0.21 4.70 3.27
C ILE A 91 0.32 5.66 4.45
N ASN A 92 1.38 6.46 4.45
CA ASN A 92 1.54 7.61 5.32
C ASN A 92 1.00 8.85 4.59
N ALA A 93 -0.27 9.20 4.79
CA ALA A 93 -0.82 10.44 4.25
C ALA A 93 -0.83 11.54 5.32
N GLN A 94 -0.17 12.65 5.03
CA GLN A 94 -0.01 13.76 5.96
C GLN A 94 -1.21 14.73 5.94
N GLY A 95 -2.03 14.72 4.88
CA GLY A 95 -3.28 15.46 4.79
C GLY A 95 -4.51 14.57 4.95
N ASP A 96 -5.53 14.72 4.10
CA ASP A 96 -6.81 14.03 4.26
C ASP A 96 -6.74 12.57 3.78
N LEU A 97 -6.69 11.64 4.75
CA LEU A 97 -6.66 10.20 4.50
C LEU A 97 -7.85 9.71 3.64
N LYS A 98 -8.99 10.42 3.63
CA LYS A 98 -10.14 10.09 2.77
C LYS A 98 -9.88 10.40 1.29
N LEU A 99 -9.02 11.36 1.00
CA LEU A 99 -8.57 11.62 -0.37
C LEU A 99 -7.56 10.57 -0.82
N ALA A 100 -6.77 10.03 0.13
CA ALA A 100 -5.79 8.99 -0.16
C ALA A 100 -6.47 7.63 -0.35
N VAL A 101 -7.65 7.40 0.23
CA VAL A 101 -8.42 6.16 0.04
C VAL A 101 -9.78 6.51 -0.58
N PRO A 102 -9.86 6.73 -1.91
CA PRO A 102 -11.11 7.07 -2.55
C PRO A 102 -12.19 6.01 -2.31
N VAL A 103 -13.40 6.47 -2.00
CA VAL A 103 -14.59 5.62 -1.83
C VAL A 103 -14.76 4.71 -3.05
N GLY A 104 -14.83 3.39 -2.85
CA GLY A 104 -15.05 2.41 -3.93
C GLY A 104 -13.78 1.76 -4.52
N GLN A 105 -12.60 1.90 -3.89
CA GLN A 105 -11.37 1.22 -4.30
C GLN A 105 -11.22 -0.24 -3.80
N GLY A 106 -12.20 -0.77 -3.06
CA GLY A 106 -12.12 -2.08 -2.42
C GLY A 106 -11.40 -2.04 -1.06
N ILE A 107 -11.11 -3.21 -0.48
CA ILE A 107 -10.64 -3.36 0.91
C ILE A 107 -9.26 -2.71 1.14
N LYS A 108 -9.17 -1.68 2.02
CA LYS A 108 -7.95 -1.06 2.60
C LYS A 108 -8.36 0.17 3.47
N ILE A 109 -7.82 0.54 4.63
CA ILE A 109 -6.46 0.56 5.23
C ILE A 109 -6.57 0.47 6.77
N GLY A 110 -5.57 -0.11 7.45
CA GLY A 110 -5.49 -0.17 8.92
C GLY A 110 -5.03 1.16 9.56
N ALA A 111 -5.69 1.57 10.65
CA ALA A 111 -5.44 2.80 11.39
C ALA A 111 -4.61 2.53 12.66
N GLY A 112 -3.29 2.46 12.50
CA GLY A 112 -2.28 2.77 13.54
C GLY A 112 -2.13 1.81 14.73
N GLU A 113 -3.21 1.49 15.46
CA GLU A 113 -3.21 0.72 16.71
C GLU A 113 -4.15 -0.50 16.60
N ASP A 114 -3.61 -1.71 16.83
CA ASP A 114 -4.35 -2.98 16.72
C ASP A 114 -5.70 -2.96 17.46
N SER A 115 -5.72 -2.41 18.68
CA SER A 115 -6.93 -2.33 19.51
C SER A 115 -8.03 -1.46 18.90
N TYR A 116 -7.65 -0.43 18.16
CA TYR A 116 -8.56 0.48 17.48
C TYR A 116 -9.09 -0.11 16.18
N GLU A 117 -8.27 -0.88 15.45
CA GLU A 117 -8.66 -1.63 14.26
C GLU A 117 -9.65 -2.76 14.58
N TYR A 118 -9.44 -3.49 15.67
CA TYR A 118 -10.38 -4.53 16.13
C TYR A 118 -11.72 -3.97 16.59
N ALA A 119 -11.73 -2.76 17.18
CA ALA A 119 -12.93 -2.13 17.71
C ALA A 119 -13.76 -1.40 16.66
N ASN A 120 -13.16 -1.05 15.52
CA ASN A 120 -13.80 -0.24 14.48
C ASN A 120 -13.66 -0.92 13.12
N LEU A 121 -14.31 -2.09 12.99
CA LEU A 121 -14.33 -2.90 11.76
C LEU A 121 -14.91 -2.14 10.55
N ASP A 122 -15.69 -1.07 10.77
CA ASP A 122 -16.19 -0.21 9.70
C ASP A 122 -15.10 0.71 9.10
N ASN A 123 -14.00 0.94 9.82
CA ASN A 123 -12.81 1.63 9.30
C ASN A 123 -11.98 0.73 8.38
N LEU A 124 -12.27 -0.58 8.33
CA LEU A 124 -11.77 -1.53 7.34
C LEU A 124 -12.61 -1.55 6.05
N MET A 125 -13.64 -0.72 5.94
CA MET A 125 -14.52 -0.70 4.77
C MET A 125 -14.31 0.55 3.92
N GLY A 126 -13.64 0.33 2.79
CA GLY A 126 -14.00 0.94 1.52
C GLY A 126 -15.01 0.07 0.79
#